data_AF-A0A961Z7K6-F1
#
_entry.id   AF-A0A961Z7K6-F1
#
_cell.length_a   1.000
_cell.length_b   1.000
_cell.length_c   1.000
_cell.angle_alpha   90.00
_cell.angle_beta   90.00
_cell.angle_gamma   90.00
#
_symmetry.space_group_name_H-M   'P 1'
#
loop_
_entity.id
_entity.type
_entity.pdbx_description
1 polymer ?
#
loop_
_entity_poly.entity_id
_entity_poly.type
_entity_poly.pdbx_seq_one_letter_code
_entity_poly.pdbx_strand_id
1 'polypeptide(L)'
;MTQQAVAKRPTLADFVQGVTDGDRAMLARAITLVESANPAHRAMAQELLQALLPRTGNAIRLGITGVPGVGKSTTIDQFGINLVEAG
;
A
#
# COMPACT_ATOMS: atom_id res chain seq x y z
N MET A 1 32.04 11.03 9.44
CA MET A 1 31.04 10.64 10.46
C MET A 1 29.74 11.39 10.18
N THR A 2 28.92 10.89 9.27
CA THR A 2 27.63 11.52 8.92
C THR A 2 26.58 10.96 9.87
N GLN A 3 26.16 11.79 10.82
CA GLN A 3 25.11 11.51 11.78
C GLN A 3 23.80 11.32 11.00
N GLN A 4 23.33 10.07 10.83
CA GLN A 4 21.97 9.83 10.37
C GLN A 4 21.04 10.33 11.46
N ALA A 5 20.35 11.44 11.19
CA ALA A 5 19.25 11.90 12.01
C ALA A 5 18.26 10.73 12.18
N VAL A 6 17.93 10.38 13.42
CA VAL A 6 16.91 9.36 13.71
C VAL A 6 15.62 9.88 13.07
N ALA A 7 15.23 9.28 11.95
CA ALA A 7 14.06 9.72 11.20
C ALA A 7 12.84 9.68 12.14
N LYS A 8 12.20 10.83 12.33
CA LYS A 8 10.99 10.97 13.14
C LYS A 8 9.98 9.91 12.68
N ARG A 9 9.42 9.16 13.64
CA ARG A 9 8.33 8.21 13.32
C ARG A 9 7.13 8.99 12.78
N PRO A 10 6.48 8.53 11.70
CA PRO A 10 5.34 9.23 11.13
C PRO A 10 4.20 9.20 12.12
N THR A 11 3.48 10.30 12.16
CA THR A 11 2.20 10.40 12.83
C THR A 11 1.11 9.78 11.96
N LEU A 12 -0.07 9.59 12.54
CA LEU A 12 -1.26 9.19 11.79
C LEU A 12 -1.55 10.17 10.62
N ALA A 13 -1.43 11.47 10.87
CA ALA A 13 -1.65 12.50 9.86
C ALA A 13 -0.63 12.40 8.71
N ASP A 14 0.64 12.14 9.01
CA ASP A 14 1.68 11.93 7.98
C ASP A 14 1.34 10.72 7.09
N PHE A 15 0.83 9.63 7.69
CA PHE A 15 0.38 8.45 6.92
C PHE A 15 -0.83 8.75 6.05
N VAL A 16 -1.86 9.40 6.60
CA VAL A 16 -3.07 9.75 5.85
C VAL A 16 -2.69 10.63 4.66
N GLN A 17 -1.96 11.72 4.91
CA GLN A 17 -1.55 12.66 3.86
C GLN A 17 -0.68 11.99 2.80
N GLY A 18 0.34 11.22 3.22
CA GLY A 18 1.23 10.54 2.29
C GLY A 18 0.49 9.53 1.40
N VAL A 19 -0.42 8.74 1.98
CA VAL A 19 -1.26 7.82 1.19
C VAL A 19 -2.23 8.60 0.29
N THR A 20 -2.78 9.73 0.75
CA THR A 20 -3.74 10.50 -0.04
C THR A 20 -3.13 11.19 -1.25
N ASP A 21 -1.86 11.58 -1.13
CA ASP A 21 -1.11 12.30 -2.16
C ASP A 21 -0.40 11.36 -3.14
N GLY A 22 -0.50 10.04 -2.93
CA GLY A 22 0.16 9.05 -3.77
C GLY A 22 1.66 8.90 -3.50
N ASP A 23 2.15 9.29 -2.31
CA ASP A 23 3.52 9.04 -1.90
C ASP A 23 3.74 7.53 -1.71
N ARG A 24 4.44 6.92 -2.67
CA ARG A 24 4.77 5.49 -2.69
C ARG A 24 5.55 5.03 -1.45
N ALA A 25 6.43 5.88 -0.89
CA ALA A 25 7.20 5.52 0.29
C ALA A 25 6.33 5.52 1.55
N MET A 26 5.41 6.48 1.69
CA MET A 26 4.44 6.47 2.78
C MET A 26 3.44 5.32 2.66
N LEU A 27 2.99 5.00 1.44
CA LEU A 27 2.13 3.85 1.18
C LEU A 27 2.80 2.54 1.61
N ALA A 28 4.07 2.30 1.23
CA ALA A 28 4.80 1.10 1.63
C ALA A 28 4.92 0.97 3.16
N ARG A 29 5.16 2.09 3.85
CA ARG A 29 5.24 2.13 5.32
C ARG A 29 3.88 1.92 5.98
N ALA A 30 2.80 2.44 5.40
CA ALA A 30 1.44 2.20 5.84
C ALA A 30 1.06 0.72 5.71
N ILE A 31 1.39 0.07 4.58
CA ILE A 31 1.20 -1.38 4.39
C ILE A 31 1.96 -2.14 5.47
N THR A 32 3.24 -1.81 5.69
CA THR A 32 4.06 -2.44 6.73
C THR A 32 3.47 -2.26 8.14
N LEU A 33 2.93 -1.08 8.45
CA LEU A 33 2.26 -0.80 9.72
C LEU A 33 1.04 -1.71 9.91
N VAL A 34 0.21 -1.86 8.87
CA VAL A 34 -1.02 -2.66 8.87
C VAL A 34 -0.72 -4.16 8.94
N GLU A 35 0.32 -4.63 8.27
CA GLU A 35 0.75 -6.04 8.28
C GLU A 35 1.54 -6.42 9.55
N SER A 36 1.90 -5.44 10.38
CA SER A 36 2.76 -5.69 11.54
C SER A 36 2.08 -6.55 12.60
N ALA A 37 2.77 -7.62 13.01
CA ALA A 37 2.36 -8.45 14.15
C ALA A 37 2.59 -7.80 15.52
N ASN A 38 3.26 -6.64 15.60
CA ASN A 38 3.53 -5.97 16.88
C ASN A 38 2.23 -5.39 17.48
N PRO A 39 1.80 -5.80 18.70
CA PRO A 39 0.62 -5.26 19.37
C PRO A 39 0.56 -3.73 19.44
N ALA A 40 1.71 -3.06 19.58
CA ALA A 40 1.79 -1.61 19.69
C ALA A 40 1.37 -0.88 18.40
N HIS A 41 1.41 -1.55 17.25
CA HIS A 41 1.01 -0.95 15.97
C HIS A 41 -0.50 -1.05 15.69
N ARG A 42 -1.21 -1.95 16.37
CA ARG A 42 -2.61 -2.28 16.05
C ARG A 42 -3.56 -1.08 16.13
N ALA A 43 -3.42 -0.27 17.18
CA ALA A 43 -4.28 0.90 17.37
C ALA A 43 -4.11 1.91 16.22
N MET A 44 -2.87 2.30 15.93
CA MET A 44 -2.56 3.22 14.84
C MET A 44 -2.97 2.65 13.47
N ALA A 45 -2.79 1.36 13.23
CA ALA A 45 -3.21 0.71 12.00
C ALA A 45 -4.74 0.76 11.80
N GLN A 46 -5.51 0.52 12.87
CA GLN A 46 -6.97 0.62 12.82
C GLN A 46 -7.43 2.05 12.56
N GLU A 47 -6.84 3.04 13.25
CA GLU A 47 -7.14 4.46 13.04
C GLU A 47 -6.81 4.89 11.60
N LEU A 48 -5.68 4.44 11.06
CA LEU A 48 -5.28 4.72 9.68
C LEU A 48 -6.27 4.14 8.68
N LEU A 49 -6.69 2.89 8.85
CA LEU A 49 -7.69 2.27 7.99
C LEU A 49 -9.02 3.02 8.05
N GLN A 50 -9.50 3.37 9.25
CA GLN A 50 -10.74 4.14 9.43
C GLN A 50 -10.68 5.51 8.74
N ALA A 51 -9.56 6.21 8.87
CA ALA A 51 -9.36 7.51 8.23
C ALA A 51 -9.34 7.42 6.68
N LEU A 52 -8.84 6.31 6.13
CA LEU A 52 -8.75 6.09 4.69
C LEU A 52 -10.03 5.50 4.06
N LEU A 53 -10.89 4.83 4.84
CA LEU A 53 -12.11 4.15 4.35
C LEU A 53 -12.97 5.00 3.41
N PRO A 54 -13.28 6.29 3.71
CA PRO A 54 -14.10 7.13 2.83
C PRO A 54 -13.52 7.36 1.42
N ARG A 55 -12.21 7.13 1.23
CA ARG A 55 -11.50 7.31 -0.05
C ARG A 55 -11.34 6.00 -0.83
N THR A 56 -11.84 4.88 -0.32
CA THR A 56 -11.76 3.56 -0.95
C THR A 56 -13.00 3.23 -1.79
N GLY A 57 -12.96 2.14 -2.55
CA GLY A 57 -14.12 1.65 -3.33
C GLY A 57 -14.14 2.07 -4.80
N ASN A 58 -13.35 3.06 -5.19
CA ASN A 58 -13.25 3.56 -6.58
C ASN A 58 -12.24 2.78 -7.44
N ALA A 59 -12.07 1.48 -7.20
CA ALA A 59 -11.11 0.63 -7.91
C ALA A 59 -11.73 -0.70 -8.32
N ILE A 60 -11.33 -1.21 -9.49
CA ILE A 60 -11.71 -2.55 -9.95
C ILE A 60 -10.90 -3.60 -9.18
N ARG A 61 -11.58 -4.56 -8.56
CA ARG A 61 -10.96 -5.68 -7.84
C ARG A 61 -11.11 -6.96 -8.66
N LEU A 62 -10.04 -7.37 -9.35
CA LEU A 62 -10.00 -8.55 -10.22
C LEU A 62 -9.15 -9.66 -9.58
N GLY A 63 -9.75 -10.83 -9.32
CA GLY A 63 -9.04 -12.02 -8.87
C GLY A 63 -8.57 -12.88 -10.04
N ILE A 64 -7.30 -13.29 -10.05
CA ILE A 64 -6.70 -14.12 -11.10
C ILE A 64 -6.15 -15.40 -10.48
N THR A 65 -6.60 -16.55 -10.95
CA THR A 65 -6.17 -17.89 -10.50
C THR A 65 -5.79 -18.77 -11.68
N GLY A 66 -5.04 -19.83 -11.43
CA GLY A 66 -4.64 -20.81 -12.44
C GLY A 66 -3.65 -21.82 -11.90
N VAL A 67 -3.59 -22.99 -12.53
CA VAL A 67 -2.66 -24.07 -12.15
C VAL A 67 -1.20 -23.63 -12.34
N PRO A 68 -0.24 -24.24 -11.60
CA PRO A 68 1.18 -23.97 -11.81
C PRO A 68 1.58 -24.16 -13.29
N GLY A 69 2.34 -23.22 -13.86
CA GLY A 69 2.80 -23.28 -15.25
C GLY A 69 1.84 -22.75 -16.32
N VAL A 70 0.61 -22.35 -15.99
CA VAL A 70 -0.39 -21.84 -16.98
C VAL A 70 -0.05 -20.48 -17.62
N GLY A 71 1.08 -19.87 -17.25
CA GLY A 71 1.46 -18.54 -17.75
C GLY A 71 0.80 -17.36 -17.01
N LYS A 72 0.15 -17.61 -15.86
CA LYS A 72 -0.52 -16.58 -15.05
C LYS A 72 0.32 -15.31 -14.80
N SER A 73 1.59 -15.45 -14.47
CA SER A 73 2.47 -14.29 -14.22
C SER A 73 2.72 -13.48 -15.49
N THR A 74 2.94 -14.14 -16.63
CA THR A 74 3.10 -13.50 -17.95
C THR A 74 1.82 -12.75 -18.35
N THR A 75 0.66 -13.34 -18.10
CA THR A 75 -0.63 -12.67 -18.35
C THR A 75 -0.81 -11.43 -17.48
N ILE A 76 -0.51 -11.51 -16.18
CA ILE A 76 -0.65 -10.36 -15.26
C ILE A 76 0.28 -9.22 -15.66
N ASP A 77 1.52 -9.53 -16.02
CA ASP A 77 2.52 -8.54 -16.42
C ASP A 77 2.07 -7.76 -17.67
N GLN A 78 1.77 -8.46 -18.77
CA GLN A 78 1.31 -7.81 -19.99
C GLN A 78 -0.04 -7.10 -19.81
N PHE A 79 -0.99 -7.70 -19.10
CA PHE A 79 -2.28 -7.07 -18.81
C PHE A 79 -2.11 -5.77 -18.02
N GLY A 80 -1.21 -5.75 -17.03
CA GLY A 80 -0.89 -4.56 -16.25
C GLY A 80 -0.31 -3.44 -17.10
N ILE A 81 0.64 -3.74 -17.98
CA ILE A 81 1.20 -2.75 -18.92
C ILE A 81 0.12 -2.19 -19.85
N ASN A 82 -0.70 -3.06 -20.44
CA ASN A 82 -1.80 -2.63 -21.31
C ASN A 82 -2.78 -1.68 -20.60
N LEU A 83 -3.05 -1.89 -19.31
CA LEU A 83 -3.93 -1.01 -18.52
C LEU A 83 -3.30 0.36 -18.29
N VAL A 84 -2.02 0.40 -17.89
CA VAL A 84 -1.30 1.67 -17.68
C VAL A 84 -1.18 2.48 -18.98
N GLU A 85 -0.99 1.79 -20.12
CA GLU A 85 -0.99 2.44 -21.44
C GLU A 85 -2.37 2.98 -21.84
N ALA A 86 -3.45 2.38 -21.32
CA ALA A 86 -4.82 2.81 -21.58
C ALA A 86 -5.29 3.97 -20.66
N GLY A 87 -4.66 4.19 -19.50
CA GLY A 87 -4.93 5.32 -18.58
C GLY A 87 -4.84 4.95 -17.11
#